data_AF-A0A3C0B416-F1
#
_entry.id   AF-A0A3C0B416-F1
#
_cell.length_a   1.000
_cell.length_b   1.000
_cell.length_c   1.000
_cell.angle_alpha   90.00
_cell.angle_beta   90.00
_cell.angle_gamma   90.00
#
_symmetry.space_group_name_H-M   'P 1'
#
loop_
_entity.id
_entity.type
_entity.pdbx_description
1 polymer ?
#
loop_
_entity_poly.entity_id
_entity_poly.type
_entity_poly.pdbx_seq_one_letter_code
_entity_poly.pdbx_strand_id
1 'polypeptide(L)'
;MNALPALFGKTLDELNAVAAELELPSYTGKQLAYWLYKTGVNAFEEMTNIAKKNQQILGQHYRLGTEAPNRVSTSADGTKKYLFTAGPAKFIEAAYIPDGKRHTLCVSSQVGCKMGCLFCMTGKQGFQGHLSAGSILNQLRSIPERAVMTNIVYMGMGEPFDNLDAVMKSCEILTAEYGFAISARKITVSTIGIIPAMRTFLEKSKCNLAVSLHTPFDEERRRLMPIQTVYPLKEVIDTIQEFDIGKYRRVSFEYIMFKGVNDSRRHVNELARLLNKVKARINLIRFHP
;
A
#
# COMPACT_ATOMS: atom_id res chain seq x y z
N MET A 1 1.55 29.58 -7.11
CA MET A 1 2.19 29.32 -5.81
C MET A 1 2.26 27.82 -5.63
N ASN A 2 3.47 27.25 -5.55
CA ASN A 2 3.60 25.82 -5.25
C ASN A 2 3.09 25.58 -3.83
N ALA A 3 2.24 24.56 -3.64
CA ALA A 3 1.77 24.20 -2.32
C ALA A 3 2.96 23.81 -1.43
N LEU A 4 2.92 24.21 -0.15
CA LEU A 4 3.96 23.85 0.82
C LEU A 4 4.15 22.31 0.89
N PRO A 5 5.40 21.83 1.10
CA PRO A 5 5.65 20.41 1.29
C PRO A 5 4.90 19.85 2.51
N ALA A 6 4.46 18.59 2.40
CA ALA A 6 3.79 17.89 3.49
C ALA A 6 4.81 17.26 4.45
N LEU A 7 4.53 17.32 5.77
CA LEU A 7 5.28 16.56 6.78
C LEU A 7 4.76 15.13 6.93
N PHE A 8 3.46 14.93 6.79
CA PHE A 8 2.85 13.61 6.92
C PHE A 8 3.38 12.69 5.81
N GLY A 9 3.88 11.52 6.22
CA GLY A 9 4.58 10.58 5.33
C GLY A 9 6.09 10.78 5.27
N LYS A 10 6.67 11.64 6.11
CA LYS A 10 8.12 11.67 6.36
C LYS A 10 8.54 10.64 7.43
N THR A 11 9.67 9.97 7.25
CA THR A 11 10.24 9.08 8.28
C THR A 11 10.74 9.89 9.47
N LEU A 12 11.06 9.23 10.58
CA LEU A 12 11.63 9.92 11.74
C LEU A 12 12.92 10.68 11.39
N ASP A 13 13.79 10.08 10.58
CA ASP A 13 15.05 10.70 10.16
C ASP A 13 14.82 11.96 9.32
N GLU A 14 13.85 11.93 8.42
CA GLU A 14 13.48 13.12 7.64
C GLU A 14 12.80 14.19 8.50
N LEU A 15 12.02 13.81 9.51
CA LEU A 15 11.44 14.77 10.47
C LEU A 15 12.52 15.40 11.35
N ASN A 16 13.55 14.64 11.71
CA ASN A 16 14.73 15.18 12.40
C ASN A 16 15.51 16.13 11.48
N ALA A 17 15.64 15.80 10.19
CA ALA A 17 16.27 16.68 9.20
C ALA A 17 15.48 18.00 9.02
N VAL A 18 14.15 17.94 9.00
CA VAL A 18 13.30 19.15 8.98
C VAL A 18 13.52 20.00 10.23
N ALA A 19 13.60 19.38 11.41
CA ALA A 19 13.89 20.13 12.64
C ALA A 19 15.25 20.82 12.58
N ALA A 20 16.28 20.16 12.04
CA ALA A 20 17.61 20.74 11.87
C ALA A 20 17.64 21.87 10.82
N GLU A 21 16.97 21.68 9.68
CA GLU A 21 16.86 22.68 8.59
C GLU A 21 16.24 24.00 9.09
N LEU A 22 15.25 23.90 9.97
CA LEU A 22 14.53 25.04 10.55
C LEU A 22 15.16 25.54 11.87
N GLU A 23 16.35 25.07 12.23
CA GLU A 23 17.06 25.41 13.47
C GLU A 23 16.20 25.19 14.75
N LEU A 24 15.32 24.21 14.71
CA LEU A 24 14.45 23.83 15.84
C LEU A 24 15.22 22.93 16.81
N PRO A 25 14.80 22.85 18.09
CA PRO A 25 15.39 21.91 19.04
C PRO A 25 15.39 20.48 18.49
N SER A 26 16.47 19.73 18.72
CA SER A 26 16.69 18.40 18.12
C SER A 26 15.61 17.36 18.45
N TYR A 27 14.91 17.52 19.58
CA TYR A 27 13.80 16.65 19.97
C TYR A 27 12.50 16.90 19.16
N THR A 28 12.42 17.99 18.40
CA THR A 28 11.21 18.39 17.66
C THR A 28 10.80 17.34 16.64
N GLY A 29 11.76 16.67 15.97
CA GLY A 29 11.45 15.60 15.01
C GLY A 29 10.68 14.43 15.64
N LYS A 30 11.04 14.03 16.87
CA LYS A 30 10.31 13.01 17.64
C LYS A 30 8.92 13.48 18.06
N GLN A 31 8.78 14.75 18.45
CA GLN A 31 7.48 15.34 18.78
C GLN A 31 6.56 15.36 17.56
N LEU A 32 7.08 15.78 16.40
CA LEU A 32 6.36 15.76 15.13
C LEU A 32 5.90 14.34 14.78
N ALA A 33 6.79 13.35 14.87
CA ALA A 33 6.44 11.96 14.59
C ALA A 33 5.29 11.46 15.48
N TYR A 34 5.35 11.76 16.79
CA TYR A 34 4.29 11.42 17.73
C TYR A 34 2.96 12.06 17.31
N TRP A 35 2.92 13.38 17.09
CA TRP A 35 1.68 14.06 16.71
C TRP A 35 1.13 13.58 15.37
N LEU A 36 1.98 13.43 14.35
CA LEU A 36 1.56 13.01 13.02
C LEU A 36 1.00 11.57 12.99
N TYR A 37 1.60 10.64 13.73
CA TYR A 37 1.32 9.21 13.57
C TYR A 37 0.57 8.55 14.74
N LYS A 38 0.72 9.06 15.96
CA LYS A 38 0.02 8.53 17.14
C LYS A 38 -1.26 9.28 17.48
N THR A 39 -1.47 10.46 16.90
CA THR A 39 -2.60 11.31 17.26
C THR A 39 -3.53 11.62 16.09
N GLY A 40 -4.60 12.37 16.40
CA GLY A 40 -5.59 12.87 15.47
C GLY A 40 -5.37 14.32 15.03
N VAL A 41 -4.17 14.89 15.20
CA VAL A 41 -3.89 16.32 14.96
C VAL A 41 -4.27 16.81 13.56
N ASN A 42 -4.87 18.00 13.46
CA ASN A 42 -5.23 18.63 12.18
C ASN A 42 -4.61 20.03 11.99
N ALA A 43 -3.94 20.58 13.01
CA ALA A 43 -3.23 21.84 12.93
C ALA A 43 -1.94 21.83 13.78
N PHE A 44 -0.95 22.64 13.43
CA PHE A 44 0.33 22.71 14.18
C PHE A 44 0.13 23.22 15.62
N GLU A 45 -0.87 24.08 15.81
CA GLU A 45 -1.23 24.74 17.06
C GLU A 45 -1.69 23.74 18.14
N GLU A 46 -2.21 22.58 17.72
CA GLU A 46 -2.61 21.50 18.63
C GLU A 46 -1.40 20.76 19.25
N MET A 47 -0.19 20.95 18.71
CA MET A 47 1.01 20.25 19.16
C MET A 47 1.58 20.89 20.43
N THR A 48 0.91 20.71 21.57
CA THR A 48 1.12 21.45 22.83
C THR A 48 2.53 21.36 23.43
N ASN A 49 3.32 20.35 23.05
CA ASN A 49 4.70 20.19 23.51
C ASN A 49 5.75 20.82 22.55
N ILE A 50 5.31 21.47 21.47
CA ILE A 50 6.15 22.29 20.58
C ILE A 50 5.85 23.76 20.90
N ALA A 51 6.89 24.56 21.15
CA ALA A 51 6.71 25.98 21.46
C ALA A 51 5.95 26.72 20.34
N LYS A 52 5.06 27.66 20.70
CA LYS A 52 4.22 28.40 19.72
C LYS A 52 5.02 29.03 18.57
N LYS A 53 6.20 29.61 18.87
CA LYS A 53 7.12 30.15 17.85
C LYS A 53 7.51 29.08 16.81
N ASN A 54 7.80 27.87 17.26
CA ASN A 54 8.22 26.77 16.39
C ASN A 54 7.04 26.20 15.59
N GLN A 55 5.84 26.15 16.17
CA GLN A 55 4.61 25.80 15.44
C GLN A 55 4.38 26.78 14.26
N GLN A 56 4.59 28.08 14.48
CA GLN A 56 4.47 29.11 13.45
C GLN A 56 5.52 28.94 12.34
N ILE A 57 6.80 28.70 12.71
CA ILE A 57 7.86 28.42 11.73
C ILE A 57 7.49 27.20 10.88
N LEU A 58 7.03 26.11 11.52
CA LEU A 58 6.58 24.92 10.79
C LEU A 58 5.44 25.25 9.81
N GLY A 59 4.44 26.02 10.24
CA GLY A 59 3.30 26.42 9.40
C GLY A 59 3.66 27.34 8.23
N GLN A 60 4.78 28.07 8.30
CA GLN A 60 5.28 28.91 7.19
C GLN A 60 5.97 28.10 6.09
N HIS A 61 6.63 27.00 6.46
CA HIS A 61 7.46 26.21 5.55
C HIS A 61 6.79 24.90 5.11
N TYR A 62 5.85 24.39 5.90
CA TYR A 62 5.26 23.08 5.72
C TYR A 62 3.76 23.10 5.95
N ARG A 63 3.08 22.11 5.36
CA ARG A 63 1.71 21.73 5.73
C ARG A 63 1.73 20.34 6.38
N LEU A 64 0.67 20.00 7.12
CA LEU A 64 0.54 18.65 7.66
C LEU A 64 0.46 17.61 6.54
N GLY A 65 -0.46 17.78 5.59
CA GLY A 65 -0.62 16.87 4.46
C GLY A 65 -1.60 15.72 4.67
N THR A 66 -2.50 15.85 5.65
CA THR A 66 -3.66 14.98 5.87
C THR A 66 -4.91 15.62 5.31
N GLU A 67 -5.73 14.84 4.60
CA GLU A 67 -6.94 15.32 3.93
C GLU A 67 -8.07 14.29 4.09
N ALA A 68 -9.27 14.74 4.43
CA ALA A 68 -10.45 13.89 4.53
C ALA A 68 -10.86 13.35 3.14
N PRO A 69 -11.52 12.17 3.06
CA PRO A 69 -12.07 11.69 1.80
C PRO A 69 -13.17 12.65 1.30
N ASN A 70 -13.19 12.91 -0.01
CA ASN A 70 -14.20 13.72 -0.67
C ASN A 70 -15.60 13.07 -0.62
N ARG A 71 -15.63 11.73 -0.65
CA ARG A 71 -16.88 10.97 -0.66
C ARG A 71 -16.68 9.61 -0.02
N VAL A 72 -17.73 9.10 0.61
CA VAL A 72 -17.84 7.70 1.06
C VAL A 72 -19.08 7.06 0.46
N SER A 73 -18.96 5.81 0.03
CA SER A 73 -20.08 4.95 -0.36
C SER A 73 -20.09 3.71 0.53
N THR A 74 -21.25 3.36 1.09
CA THR A 74 -21.39 2.22 2.01
C THR A 74 -22.24 1.13 1.37
N SER A 75 -21.72 -0.09 1.37
CA SER A 75 -22.39 -1.31 0.91
C SER A 75 -23.25 -1.94 2.01
N ALA A 76 -24.18 -2.81 1.64
CA ALA A 76 -25.07 -3.52 2.57
C ALA A 76 -24.31 -4.46 3.53
N ASP A 77 -23.14 -4.96 3.12
CA ASP A 77 -22.25 -5.79 3.95
C ASP A 77 -21.35 -4.98 4.90
N GLY A 78 -21.51 -3.66 4.93
CA GLY A 78 -20.70 -2.74 5.74
C GLY A 78 -19.37 -2.33 5.10
N THR A 79 -19.03 -2.86 3.92
CA THR A 79 -17.88 -2.39 3.14
C THR A 79 -18.05 -0.91 2.81
N LYS A 80 -17.01 -0.11 3.04
CA LYS A 80 -17.01 1.32 2.71
C LYS A 80 -15.93 1.63 1.68
N LYS A 81 -16.31 2.39 0.66
CA LYS A 81 -15.42 2.86 -0.38
C LYS A 81 -15.23 4.36 -0.24
N TYR A 82 -14.00 4.77 0.04
CA TYR A 82 -13.60 6.15 0.25
C TYR A 82 -12.91 6.70 -1.00
N LEU A 83 -13.33 7.87 -1.44
CA LEU A 83 -12.73 8.59 -2.56
C LEU A 83 -11.84 9.71 -2.00
N PHE A 84 -10.55 9.68 -2.31
CA PHE A 84 -9.60 10.71 -1.92
C PHE A 84 -9.11 11.50 -3.15
N THR A 85 -8.81 12.77 -2.96
CA THR A 85 -8.11 13.59 -3.95
C THR A 85 -6.62 13.23 -3.98
N ALA A 86 -6.04 13.12 -5.16
CA ALA A 86 -4.63 12.81 -5.39
C ALA A 86 -3.95 13.88 -6.28
N GLY A 87 -4.32 15.13 -6.05
CA GLY A 87 -3.95 16.28 -6.86
C GLY A 87 -5.09 16.80 -7.74
N PRO A 88 -4.84 17.84 -8.56
CA PRO A 88 -5.88 18.48 -9.37
C PRO A 88 -6.58 17.48 -10.29
N ALA A 89 -7.90 17.37 -10.14
CA ALA A 89 -8.77 16.48 -10.92
C ALA A 89 -8.38 14.99 -10.92
N LYS A 90 -7.60 14.54 -9.94
CA LYS A 90 -7.17 13.15 -9.79
C LYS A 90 -7.75 12.55 -8.52
N PHE A 91 -8.24 11.32 -8.62
CA PHE A 91 -8.86 10.62 -7.50
C PHE A 91 -8.30 9.21 -7.35
N ILE A 92 -8.27 8.75 -6.11
CA ILE A 92 -7.98 7.37 -5.76
C ILE A 92 -9.04 6.84 -4.80
N GLU A 93 -9.11 5.52 -4.73
CA GLU A 93 -10.08 4.82 -3.90
C GLU A 93 -9.37 4.02 -2.80
N ALA A 94 -9.93 4.04 -1.60
CA ALA A 94 -9.58 3.13 -0.53
C ALA A 94 -10.82 2.35 -0.10
N ALA A 95 -10.68 1.05 0.16
CA ALA A 95 -11.81 0.22 0.58
C ALA A 95 -11.58 -0.31 2.00
N TYR A 96 -12.50 0.04 2.90
CA TYR A 96 -12.60 -0.57 4.22
C TYR A 96 -13.54 -1.77 4.16
N ILE A 97 -13.07 -2.93 4.64
CA ILE A 97 -13.77 -4.20 4.59
C ILE A 97 -13.86 -4.78 6.01
N PRO A 98 -15.04 -4.74 6.66
CA PRO A 98 -15.27 -5.41 7.93
C PRO A 98 -15.58 -6.90 7.73
N ASP A 99 -14.98 -7.75 8.56
CA ASP A 99 -15.22 -9.20 8.59
C ASP A 99 -15.06 -9.72 10.04
N GLY A 100 -16.15 -9.68 10.82
CA GLY A 100 -16.13 -10.02 12.24
C GLY A 100 -15.13 -9.17 13.03
N LYS A 101 -14.09 -9.81 13.58
CA LYS A 101 -12.98 -9.12 14.31
C LYS A 101 -11.87 -8.60 13.39
N ARG A 102 -11.94 -8.87 12.09
CA ARG A 102 -10.94 -8.48 11.10
C ARG A 102 -11.44 -7.25 10.35
N HIS A 103 -10.71 -6.17 10.48
CA HIS A 103 -10.93 -4.91 9.77
C HIS A 103 -9.76 -4.69 8.81
N THR A 104 -10.04 -4.71 7.50
CA THR A 104 -9.01 -4.59 6.46
C THR A 104 -9.18 -3.29 5.68
N LEU A 105 -8.10 -2.54 5.51
CA LEU A 105 -8.03 -1.40 4.60
C LEU A 105 -7.26 -1.78 3.35
N CYS A 106 -7.91 -1.66 2.21
CA CYS A 106 -7.30 -1.74 0.89
C CYS A 106 -6.87 -0.34 0.45
N VAL A 107 -5.57 -0.12 0.30
CA VAL A 107 -4.99 1.18 -0.08
C VAL A 107 -4.48 1.17 -1.52
N SER A 108 -4.61 2.32 -2.16
CA SER A 108 -4.01 2.65 -3.45
C SER A 108 -2.57 3.12 -3.30
N SER A 109 -1.74 2.83 -4.30
CA SER A 109 -0.33 3.26 -4.41
C SER A 109 -0.09 4.22 -5.57
N GLN A 110 -1.00 4.31 -6.53
CA GLN A 110 -0.91 5.17 -7.72
C GLN A 110 -2.29 5.73 -8.09
N VAL A 111 -2.30 6.80 -8.89
CA VAL A 111 -3.48 7.25 -9.62
C VAL A 111 -3.48 6.53 -10.97
N GLY A 112 -4.39 5.58 -11.13
CA GLY A 112 -4.37 4.69 -12.30
C GLY A 112 -3.23 3.67 -12.25
N CYS A 113 -3.00 2.95 -13.36
CA CYS A 113 -1.96 1.92 -13.44
C CYS A 113 -1.53 1.68 -14.89
N LYS A 114 -0.22 1.65 -15.18
CA LYS A 114 0.31 1.43 -16.54
C LYS A 114 0.49 -0.04 -16.92
N MET A 115 0.13 -0.97 -16.04
CA MET A 115 0.45 -2.40 -16.21
C MET A 115 -0.47 -3.14 -17.20
N GLY A 116 -1.59 -2.53 -17.59
CA GLY A 116 -2.43 -3.06 -18.68
C GLY A 116 -3.07 -4.43 -18.41
N CYS A 117 -3.26 -4.82 -17.15
CA CYS A 117 -3.97 -6.07 -16.83
C CYS A 117 -5.41 -6.01 -17.34
N LEU A 118 -5.80 -6.97 -18.19
CA LEU A 118 -7.04 -6.92 -18.98
C LEU A 118 -8.31 -6.90 -18.12
N PHE A 119 -8.27 -7.57 -16.97
CA PHE A 119 -9.37 -7.68 -16.03
C PHE A 119 -9.46 -6.49 -15.05
N CYS A 120 -8.51 -5.57 -15.06
CA CYS A 120 -8.41 -4.50 -14.08
C CYS A 120 -8.97 -3.18 -14.62
N MET A 121 -9.98 -2.63 -13.94
CA MET A 121 -10.56 -1.33 -14.31
C MET A 121 -9.52 -0.20 -14.23
N THR A 122 -8.65 -0.22 -13.22
CA THR A 122 -7.56 0.76 -13.06
C THR A 122 -6.55 0.69 -14.20
N GLY A 123 -6.31 -0.50 -14.78
CA GLY A 123 -5.46 -0.64 -15.96
C GLY A 123 -6.05 0.05 -17.19
N LYS A 124 -7.38 0.04 -17.34
CA LYS A 124 -8.09 0.73 -18.44
C LYS A 124 -8.06 2.26 -18.33
N GLN A 125 -7.94 2.79 -17.11
CA GLN A 125 -7.86 4.24 -16.86
C GLN A 125 -6.50 4.85 -17.24
N GLY A 126 -5.50 4.02 -17.55
CA GLY A 126 -4.13 4.46 -17.77
C GLY A 126 -3.45 4.92 -16.48
N PHE A 127 -2.20 5.35 -16.58
CA PHE A 127 -1.41 5.85 -15.45
C PHE A 127 -1.40 7.38 -15.42
N GLN A 128 -1.59 7.96 -14.22
CA GLN A 128 -1.66 9.41 -14.04
C GLN A 128 -0.69 9.92 -12.96
N GLY A 129 -0.01 9.05 -12.22
CA GLY A 129 1.03 9.45 -11.28
C GLY A 129 1.20 8.52 -10.08
N HIS A 130 2.35 8.63 -9.43
CA HIS A 130 2.65 7.95 -8.18
C HIS A 130 2.05 8.72 -7.00
N LEU A 131 1.59 8.00 -5.98
CA LEU A 131 1.27 8.61 -4.70
C LEU A 131 2.52 8.79 -3.85
N SER A 132 2.56 9.87 -3.07
CA SER A 132 3.55 10.01 -1.99
C SER A 132 3.24 9.03 -0.86
N ALA A 133 4.22 8.73 0.00
CA ALA A 133 3.99 7.94 1.20
C ALA A 133 2.91 8.56 2.09
N GLY A 134 2.87 9.89 2.20
CA GLY A 134 1.83 10.62 2.93
C GLY A 134 0.43 10.37 2.36
N SER A 135 0.28 10.41 1.05
CA SER A 135 -1.00 10.12 0.37
C SER A 135 -1.44 8.66 0.53
N ILE A 136 -0.50 7.71 0.58
CA ILE A 136 -0.80 6.31 0.91
C ILE A 136 -1.31 6.20 2.34
N LEU A 137 -0.57 6.75 3.30
CA LEU A 137 -0.92 6.71 4.73
C LEU A 137 -2.21 7.47 5.05
N ASN A 138 -2.53 8.52 4.30
CA ASN A 138 -3.71 9.35 4.52
C ASN A 138 -5.01 8.54 4.38
N GLN A 139 -5.00 7.51 3.54
CA GLN A 139 -6.12 6.58 3.36
C GLN A 139 -6.46 5.82 4.65
N LEU A 140 -5.49 5.62 5.55
CA LEU A 140 -5.72 5.10 6.90
C LEU A 140 -6.02 6.22 7.90
N ARG A 141 -5.23 7.29 7.86
CA ARG A 141 -5.27 8.34 8.89
C ARG A 141 -6.60 9.10 8.91
N SER A 142 -7.25 9.24 7.77
CA SER A 142 -8.37 10.15 7.57
C SER A 142 -9.72 9.44 7.41
N ILE A 143 -9.81 8.18 7.84
CA ILE A 143 -11.08 7.44 7.94
C ILE A 143 -11.49 7.22 9.41
N PRO A 144 -12.81 7.16 9.71
CA PRO A 144 -13.30 6.92 11.07
C PRO A 144 -12.83 5.59 11.67
N GLU A 145 -12.65 4.55 10.84
CA GLU A 145 -12.31 3.20 11.28
C GLU A 145 -10.83 3.01 11.63
N ARG A 146 -10.00 4.06 11.56
CA ARG A 146 -8.54 3.96 11.77
C ARG A 146 -8.16 3.26 13.08
N ALA A 147 -8.92 3.48 14.15
CA ALA A 147 -8.61 2.98 15.48
C ALA A 147 -8.88 1.47 15.64
N VAL A 148 -9.76 0.90 14.82
CA VAL A 148 -10.10 -0.54 14.84
C VAL A 148 -9.38 -1.32 13.73
N MET A 149 -8.54 -0.65 12.93
CA MET A 149 -7.91 -1.26 11.78
C MET A 149 -6.98 -2.38 12.20
N THR A 150 -7.18 -3.57 11.63
CA THR A 150 -6.37 -4.74 11.97
C THR A 150 -5.43 -5.17 10.85
N ASN A 151 -5.71 -4.79 9.61
CA ASN A 151 -5.02 -5.27 8.42
C ASN A 151 -4.96 -4.17 7.35
N ILE A 152 -3.85 -4.10 6.63
CA ILE A 152 -3.67 -3.18 5.50
C ILE A 152 -3.18 -3.99 4.31
N VAL A 153 -3.80 -3.79 3.15
CA VAL A 153 -3.43 -4.46 1.91
C VAL A 153 -3.23 -3.44 0.79
N TYR A 154 -2.12 -3.54 0.06
CA TYR A 154 -1.83 -2.70 -1.09
C TYR A 154 -2.40 -3.39 -2.34
N MET A 155 -3.73 -3.40 -2.43
CA MET A 155 -4.51 -4.03 -3.50
C MET A 155 -5.53 -3.04 -4.11
N GLY A 156 -5.36 -1.75 -3.85
CA GLY A 156 -6.16 -0.68 -4.45
C GLY A 156 -5.69 -0.34 -5.85
N MET A 157 -5.73 0.94 -6.19
CA MET A 157 -5.26 1.43 -7.49
C MET A 157 -3.73 1.48 -7.55
N GLY A 158 -3.16 0.92 -8.62
CA GLY A 158 -1.73 0.95 -8.92
C GLY A 158 -1.01 -0.37 -8.72
N GLU A 159 0.21 -0.45 -9.25
CA GLU A 159 1.18 -1.52 -8.97
C GLU A 159 2.17 -1.01 -7.90
N PRO A 160 2.11 -1.51 -6.65
CA PRO A 160 2.96 -1.05 -5.56
C PRO A 160 4.46 -1.06 -5.88
N PHE A 161 4.96 -2.06 -6.61
CA PHE A 161 6.39 -2.16 -6.92
C PHE A 161 6.85 -1.24 -8.05
N ASP A 162 5.92 -0.61 -8.78
CA ASP A 162 6.22 0.52 -9.67
C ASP A 162 6.32 1.85 -8.89
N ASN A 163 5.88 1.87 -7.62
CA ASN A 163 6.01 3.01 -6.70
C ASN A 163 6.79 2.62 -5.43
N LEU A 164 7.90 1.90 -5.60
CA LEU A 164 8.55 1.18 -4.51
C LEU A 164 8.97 2.08 -3.35
N ASP A 165 9.55 3.25 -3.62
CA ASP A 165 10.07 4.14 -2.57
C ASP A 165 8.97 4.61 -1.62
N ALA A 166 7.85 5.10 -2.17
CA ALA A 166 6.72 5.54 -1.37
C ALA A 166 6.06 4.37 -0.61
N VAL A 167 5.97 3.21 -1.25
CA VAL A 167 5.41 1.99 -0.63
C VAL A 167 6.29 1.51 0.53
N MET A 168 7.60 1.41 0.33
CA MET A 168 8.55 1.00 1.37
C MET A 168 8.52 1.97 2.55
N LYS A 169 8.55 3.27 2.28
CA LYS A 169 8.46 4.32 3.30
C LYS A 169 7.14 4.26 4.08
N SER A 170 6.02 4.06 3.39
CA SER A 170 4.73 3.88 4.07
C SER A 170 4.70 2.61 4.92
N CYS A 171 5.29 1.50 4.47
CA CYS A 171 5.41 0.28 5.27
C CYS A 171 6.26 0.49 6.53
N GLU A 172 7.37 1.22 6.42
CA GLU A 172 8.19 1.60 7.57
C GLU A 172 7.37 2.39 8.59
N ILE A 173 6.73 3.48 8.18
CA ILE A 173 5.93 4.33 9.07
C ILE A 173 4.75 3.55 9.68
N LEU A 174 4.11 2.66 8.92
CA LEU A 174 3.03 1.83 9.45
C LEU A 174 3.52 0.88 10.55
N THR A 175 4.75 0.36 10.43
CA THR A 175 5.28 -0.68 11.33
C THR A 175 6.14 -0.15 12.47
N ALA A 176 6.74 1.02 12.30
CA ALA A 176 7.65 1.60 13.27
C ALA A 176 6.95 1.96 14.58
N GLU A 177 7.68 1.83 15.68
CA GLU A 177 7.19 2.20 17.01
C GLU A 177 6.84 3.69 17.08
N TYR A 178 7.65 4.56 16.46
CA TYR A 178 7.38 5.99 16.34
C TYR A 178 6.15 6.30 15.45
N GLY A 179 5.82 5.39 14.53
CA GLY A 179 4.75 5.53 13.55
C GLY A 179 3.44 4.92 14.02
N PHE A 180 2.74 4.15 13.19
CA PHE A 180 1.46 3.53 13.58
C PHE A 180 1.64 2.27 14.45
N ALA A 181 2.85 1.72 14.57
CA ALA A 181 3.16 0.51 15.34
C ALA A 181 2.26 -0.71 15.00
N ILE A 182 1.86 -0.84 13.74
CA ILE A 182 1.09 -2.00 13.25
C ILE A 182 2.07 -3.14 12.98
N SER A 183 1.77 -4.34 13.47
CA SER A 183 2.59 -5.51 13.17
C SER A 183 2.74 -5.72 11.66
N ALA A 184 3.97 -5.87 11.16
CA ALA A 184 4.25 -6.14 9.75
C ALA A 184 3.47 -7.36 9.20
N ARG A 185 3.11 -8.32 10.07
CA ARG A 185 2.30 -9.50 9.72
C ARG A 185 0.86 -9.16 9.30
N LYS A 186 0.41 -7.95 9.59
CA LYS A 186 -0.92 -7.42 9.25
C LYS A 186 -0.93 -6.60 7.97
N ILE A 187 0.24 -6.30 7.41
CA ILE A 187 0.42 -5.53 6.20
C ILE A 187 0.80 -6.48 5.06
N THR A 188 0.11 -6.39 3.94
CA THR A 188 0.39 -7.21 2.75
C THR A 188 0.56 -6.31 1.54
N VAL A 189 1.70 -6.41 0.88
CA VAL A 189 1.97 -5.68 -0.36
C VAL A 189 1.76 -6.63 -1.53
N SER A 190 0.85 -6.28 -2.43
CA SER A 190 0.58 -7.06 -3.65
C SER A 190 1.47 -6.59 -4.79
N THR A 191 1.82 -7.49 -5.69
CA THR A 191 2.51 -7.16 -6.94
C THR A 191 2.09 -8.08 -8.08
N ILE A 192 2.18 -7.59 -9.31
CA ILE A 192 2.13 -8.43 -10.51
C ILE A 192 3.46 -9.13 -10.85
N GLY A 193 4.52 -8.91 -10.07
CA GLY A 193 5.80 -9.58 -10.19
C GLY A 193 6.92 -8.75 -10.81
N ILE A 194 7.06 -7.47 -10.46
CA ILE A 194 8.21 -6.66 -10.85
C ILE A 194 9.44 -7.13 -10.07
N ILE A 195 10.27 -8.01 -10.67
CA ILE A 195 11.33 -8.74 -9.98
C ILE A 195 12.35 -7.83 -9.27
N PRO A 196 12.92 -6.78 -9.88
CA PRO A 196 13.93 -5.94 -9.20
C PRO A 196 13.40 -5.27 -7.93
N ALA A 197 12.18 -4.75 -7.99
CA ALA A 197 11.51 -4.13 -6.85
C ALA A 197 11.07 -5.17 -5.80
N MET A 198 10.63 -6.35 -6.24
CA MET A 198 10.31 -7.48 -5.36
C MET A 198 11.52 -7.95 -4.55
N ARG A 199 12.71 -8.04 -5.16
CA ARG A 199 13.95 -8.36 -4.45
C ARG A 199 14.23 -7.36 -3.34
N THR A 200 14.21 -6.07 -3.67
CA THR A 200 14.38 -4.99 -2.69
C THR A 200 13.36 -5.08 -1.55
N PHE A 201 12.08 -5.37 -1.86
CA PHE A 201 11.04 -5.56 -0.85
C PHE A 201 11.26 -6.81 0.01
N LEU A 202 11.71 -7.91 -0.59
CA LEU A 202 12.00 -9.15 0.12
C LEU A 202 13.18 -8.97 1.10
N GLU A 203 14.21 -8.22 0.70
CA GLU A 203 15.39 -7.91 1.52
C GLU A 203 15.06 -6.95 2.67
N LYS A 204 14.42 -5.83 2.36
CA LYS A 204 14.33 -4.68 3.28
C LYS A 204 13.04 -4.64 4.10
N SER A 205 11.98 -5.35 3.70
CA SER A 205 10.69 -5.34 4.41
C SER A 205 10.40 -6.67 5.10
N LYS A 206 9.66 -6.61 6.21
CA LYS A 206 9.08 -7.76 6.90
C LYS A 206 7.57 -7.93 6.64
N CYS A 207 6.96 -7.04 5.85
CA CYS A 207 5.55 -7.13 5.47
C CYS A 207 5.29 -8.36 4.59
N ASN A 208 4.06 -8.88 4.61
CA ASN A 208 3.68 -10.01 3.77
C ASN A 208 3.73 -9.64 2.28
N LEU A 209 3.99 -10.63 1.43
CA LEU A 209 3.96 -10.52 -0.03
C LEU A 209 2.70 -11.22 -0.56
N ALA A 210 2.01 -10.58 -1.49
CA ALA A 210 1.01 -11.21 -2.34
C ALA A 210 1.43 -11.05 -3.81
N VAL A 211 1.29 -12.12 -4.60
CA VAL A 211 1.64 -12.13 -6.03
C VAL A 211 0.39 -12.40 -6.85
N SER A 212 0.06 -11.49 -7.77
CA SER A 212 -1.03 -11.65 -8.73
C SER A 212 -0.64 -12.67 -9.80
N LEU A 213 -1.18 -13.89 -9.65
CA LEU A 213 -0.86 -15.06 -10.49
C LEU A 213 -1.92 -15.26 -11.57
N HIS A 214 -3.16 -15.47 -11.12
CA HIS A 214 -4.40 -15.66 -11.91
C HIS A 214 -4.44 -16.80 -12.94
N THR A 215 -3.34 -17.32 -13.44
CA THR A 215 -3.28 -18.59 -14.17
C THR A 215 -1.87 -19.17 -14.06
N PRO A 216 -1.71 -20.50 -13.97
CA PRO A 216 -0.39 -21.10 -13.88
C PRO A 216 0.25 -21.33 -15.26
N PHE A 217 -0.44 -21.03 -16.37
CA PHE A 217 0.08 -21.21 -17.73
C PHE A 217 0.59 -19.89 -18.32
N ASP A 218 1.79 -19.91 -18.90
CA ASP A 218 2.45 -18.71 -19.42
C ASP A 218 1.65 -18.00 -20.52
N GLU A 219 1.08 -18.75 -21.47
CA GLU A 219 0.32 -18.16 -22.59
C GLU A 219 -0.96 -17.46 -22.12
N GLU A 220 -1.68 -18.07 -21.18
CA GLU A 220 -2.88 -17.48 -20.60
C GLU A 220 -2.53 -16.26 -19.77
N ARG A 221 -1.45 -16.34 -18.98
CA ARG A 221 -1.00 -15.21 -18.17
C ARG A 221 -0.60 -14.05 -19.05
N ARG A 222 0.06 -14.31 -20.18
CA ARG A 222 0.43 -13.28 -21.17
C ARG A 222 -0.80 -12.57 -21.75
N ARG A 223 -1.90 -13.29 -21.99
CA ARG A 223 -3.16 -12.70 -22.48
C ARG A 223 -3.85 -11.82 -21.44
N LEU A 224 -3.70 -12.15 -20.15
CA LEU A 224 -4.35 -11.41 -19.05
C LEU A 224 -3.48 -10.28 -18.50
N MET A 225 -2.16 -10.48 -18.46
CA MET A 225 -1.18 -9.67 -17.75
C MET A 225 0.07 -9.47 -18.62
N PRO A 226 0.22 -8.32 -19.29
CA PRO A 226 1.36 -8.03 -20.18
C PRO A 226 2.73 -8.21 -19.53
N ILE A 227 2.82 -8.02 -18.21
CA ILE A 227 4.05 -8.20 -17.43
C ILE A 227 4.67 -9.59 -17.59
N GLN A 228 3.88 -10.62 -17.93
CA GLN A 228 4.38 -11.97 -18.18
C GLN A 228 5.47 -12.03 -19.26
N THR A 229 5.47 -11.10 -20.21
CA THR A 229 6.49 -11.02 -21.26
C THR A 229 7.83 -10.51 -20.73
N VAL A 230 7.81 -9.70 -19.68
CA VAL A 230 9.01 -9.08 -19.08
C VAL A 230 9.52 -9.89 -17.89
N TYR A 231 8.61 -10.31 -17.02
CA TYR A 231 8.89 -11.11 -15.83
C TYR A 231 7.94 -12.32 -15.81
N PRO A 232 8.36 -13.44 -16.42
CA PRO A 232 7.60 -14.68 -16.39
C PRO A 232 7.34 -15.15 -14.96
N LEU A 233 6.14 -15.71 -14.73
CA LEU A 233 5.72 -16.18 -13.41
C LEU A 233 6.72 -17.17 -12.78
N LYS A 234 7.34 -18.04 -13.59
CA LYS A 234 8.36 -18.96 -13.11
C LYS A 234 9.54 -18.22 -12.47
N GLU A 235 10.04 -17.16 -13.10
CA GLU A 235 11.14 -16.35 -12.55
C GLU A 235 10.74 -15.59 -11.30
N VAL A 236 9.49 -15.14 -11.21
CA VAL A 236 8.92 -14.54 -9.99
C VAL A 236 8.94 -15.55 -8.85
N ILE A 237 8.52 -16.79 -9.11
CA ILE A 237 8.52 -17.88 -8.12
C ILE A 237 9.95 -18.26 -7.73
N ASP A 238 10.84 -18.44 -8.70
CA ASP A 238 12.25 -18.78 -8.49
C ASP A 238 12.91 -17.69 -7.62
N THR A 239 12.66 -16.41 -7.92
CA THR A 239 13.14 -15.29 -7.10
C THR A 239 12.63 -15.37 -5.67
N ILE A 240 11.36 -15.71 -5.42
CA ILE A 240 10.83 -15.84 -4.06
C ILE A 240 11.53 -16.97 -3.29
N GLN A 241 11.89 -18.07 -3.97
CA GLN A 241 12.57 -19.21 -3.35
C GLN A 241 14.01 -18.91 -2.95
N GLU A 242 14.64 -17.89 -3.55
CA GLU A 242 15.99 -17.45 -3.16
C GLU A 242 16.03 -16.77 -1.78
N PHE A 243 14.88 -16.34 -1.25
CA PHE A 243 14.81 -15.64 0.04
C PHE A 243 14.27 -16.55 1.15
N ASP A 244 14.96 -16.53 2.30
CA ASP A 244 14.37 -17.06 3.53
C ASP A 244 13.26 -16.14 4.05
N ILE A 245 12.03 -16.49 3.71
CA ILE A 245 10.80 -15.82 4.15
C ILE A 245 10.52 -16.04 5.65
N GLY A 246 11.25 -16.94 6.32
CA GLY A 246 11.12 -17.22 7.73
C GLY A 246 9.76 -17.81 8.13
N LYS A 247 9.56 -17.97 9.44
CA LYS A 247 8.34 -18.63 9.98
C LYS A 247 7.08 -17.76 9.88
N TYR A 248 7.25 -16.43 9.88
CA TYR A 248 6.14 -15.50 10.18
C TYR A 248 5.69 -14.65 9.01
N ARG A 249 6.56 -14.38 8.02
CA ARG A 249 6.16 -13.66 6.81
C ARG A 249 5.35 -14.61 5.93
N ARG A 250 4.27 -14.10 5.34
CA ARG A 250 3.44 -14.88 4.42
C ARG A 250 3.74 -14.46 3.00
N VAL A 251 3.83 -15.46 2.13
CA VAL A 251 3.70 -15.32 0.68
C VAL A 251 2.35 -15.88 0.29
N SER A 252 1.58 -15.13 -0.49
CA SER A 252 0.30 -15.57 -1.03
C SER A 252 0.27 -15.37 -2.54
N PHE A 253 -0.45 -16.24 -3.25
CA PHE A 253 -0.74 -16.08 -4.67
C PHE A 253 -2.22 -15.77 -4.85
N GLU A 254 -2.52 -14.66 -5.50
CA GLU A 254 -3.87 -14.19 -5.77
C GLU A 254 -4.37 -14.78 -7.10
N TYR A 255 -5.55 -15.38 -7.07
CA TYR A 255 -6.12 -16.10 -8.20
C TYR A 255 -7.57 -15.68 -8.42
N ILE A 256 -7.80 -14.81 -9.41
CA ILE A 256 -9.16 -14.40 -9.78
C ILE A 256 -9.79 -15.54 -10.59
N MET A 257 -10.98 -15.99 -10.19
CA MET A 257 -11.72 -17.05 -10.83
C MET A 257 -12.58 -16.48 -11.98
N PHE A 258 -12.19 -16.77 -13.21
CA PHE A 258 -12.91 -16.46 -14.44
C PHE A 258 -13.60 -17.72 -14.96
N LYS A 259 -14.93 -17.72 -14.93
CA LYS A 259 -15.74 -18.87 -15.33
C LYS A 259 -15.41 -19.32 -16.75
N GLY A 260 -15.04 -20.60 -16.92
CA GLY A 260 -14.71 -21.20 -18.20
C GLY A 260 -13.35 -20.81 -18.78
N VAL A 261 -12.56 -19.99 -18.07
CA VAL A 261 -11.25 -19.52 -18.55
C VAL A 261 -10.14 -20.20 -17.75
N ASN A 262 -10.16 -20.08 -16.43
CA ASN A 262 -9.08 -20.53 -15.54
C ASN A 262 -9.59 -21.36 -14.33
N ASP A 263 -10.77 -21.96 -14.44
CA ASP A 263 -11.48 -22.64 -13.35
C ASP A 263 -11.60 -24.17 -13.54
N SER A 264 -10.82 -24.75 -14.47
CA SER A 264 -10.87 -26.18 -14.76
C SER A 264 -9.83 -27.01 -13.99
N ARG A 265 -10.02 -28.34 -13.97
CA ARG A 265 -9.12 -29.29 -13.27
C ARG A 265 -7.67 -29.23 -13.75
N ARG A 266 -7.40 -28.89 -15.03
CA ARG A 266 -6.02 -28.71 -15.52
C ARG A 266 -5.32 -27.55 -14.80
N HIS A 267 -6.03 -26.46 -14.51
CA HIS A 267 -5.48 -25.30 -13.81
C HIS A 267 -5.16 -25.66 -12.37
N VAL A 268 -6.02 -26.43 -11.70
CA VAL A 268 -5.77 -26.90 -10.33
C VAL A 268 -4.50 -27.75 -10.26
N ASN A 269 -4.39 -28.74 -11.16
CA ASN A 269 -3.22 -29.63 -11.21
C ASN A 269 -1.93 -28.86 -11.48
N GLU A 270 -1.96 -27.95 -12.46
CA GLU A 270 -0.78 -27.17 -12.83
C GLU A 270 -0.40 -26.15 -11.76
N LEU A 271 -1.38 -25.51 -11.12
CA LEU A 271 -1.14 -24.60 -9.99
C LEU A 271 -0.49 -25.34 -8.82
N ALA A 272 -0.96 -26.55 -8.51
CA ALA A 272 -0.36 -27.41 -7.48
C ALA A 272 1.08 -27.80 -7.86
N ARG A 273 1.34 -28.16 -9.12
CA ARG A 273 2.67 -28.49 -9.63
C ARG A 273 3.64 -27.30 -9.53
N LEU A 274 3.18 -26.11 -9.94
CA LEU A 274 3.97 -24.90 -10.01
C LEU A 274 4.35 -24.37 -8.60
N LEU A 275 3.43 -24.48 -7.64
CA LEU A 275 3.60 -23.92 -6.30
C LEU A 275 4.06 -24.93 -5.24
N ASN A 276 4.27 -26.21 -5.58
CA ASN A 276 4.60 -27.26 -4.62
C ASN A 276 5.85 -26.99 -3.77
N LYS A 277 6.81 -26.21 -4.28
CA LYS A 277 8.07 -25.87 -3.62
C LYS A 277 8.02 -24.54 -2.87
N VAL A 278 6.91 -23.80 -2.97
CA VAL A 278 6.74 -22.52 -2.27
C VAL A 278 5.81 -22.72 -1.10
N LYS A 279 6.28 -22.36 0.12
CA LYS A 279 5.41 -22.29 1.29
C LYS A 279 4.49 -21.06 1.17
N ALA A 280 3.42 -21.21 0.42
CA ALA A 280 2.48 -20.13 0.11
C ALA A 280 1.04 -20.46 0.47
N ARG A 281 0.23 -19.41 0.48
CA ARG A 281 -1.24 -19.51 0.47
C ARG A 281 -1.76 -19.19 -0.92
N ILE A 282 -2.92 -19.73 -1.25
CA ILE A 282 -3.62 -19.39 -2.49
C ILE A 282 -4.94 -18.74 -2.10
N ASN A 283 -5.15 -17.52 -2.57
CA ASN A 283 -6.38 -16.77 -2.33
C ASN A 283 -7.20 -16.81 -3.62
N LEU A 284 -8.33 -17.53 -3.59
CA LEU A 284 -9.27 -17.58 -4.70
C LEU A 284 -10.21 -16.39 -4.59
N ILE A 285 -10.21 -15.52 -5.59
CA ILE A 285 -11.00 -14.29 -5.63
C ILE A 285 -12.11 -14.45 -6.66
N ARG A 286 -13.35 -14.19 -6.25
CA ARG A 286 -14.47 -14.14 -7.19
C ARG A 286 -14.33 -12.91 -8.09
N PHE A 287 -14.40 -13.10 -9.41
CA PHE A 287 -14.46 -11.95 -10.32
C PHE A 287 -15.82 -11.26 -10.23
N HIS A 288 -15.79 -9.94 -10.09
CA HIS A 288 -16.94 -9.07 -10.18
C HIS A 288 -16.84 -8.30 -11.50
N PRO A 289 -17.70 -8.58 -12.50
CA PRO A 289 -17.66 -7.93 -13.80
C PRO A 289 -18.05 -6.45 -13.74
#